data_AF-E8U5X2-F1
#
_entry.id   AF-E8U5X2-F1
#
_cell.length_a   1.000
_cell.length_b   1.000
_cell.length_c   1.000
_cell.angle_alpha   90.00
_cell.angle_beta   90.00
_cell.angle_gamma   90.00
#
_symmetry.space_group_name_H-M   'P 1'
#
loop_
_entity.id
_entity.type
_entity.pdbx_description
1 polymer ?
#
loop_
_entity_poly.entity_id
_entity_poly.type
_entity_poly.pdbx_seq_one_letter_code
_entity_poly.pdbx_strand_id
1 'polypeptide(L)' 'MRYVPKAVPGVGWRIGNTEMKRWWGEPQAAYPAALLHELNGPKRPAPLMALARQPT' A
#
# COMPACT_ATOMS: atom_id res chain seq x y z
N MET A 1 -2.17 -1.87 9.47
CA MET A 1 -1.15 -1.66 8.43
C MET A 1 -1.25 -0.22 7.98
N ARG A 2 -0.18 0.54 8.17
CA ARG A 2 -0.03 1.92 7.70
C ARG A 2 1.12 1.96 6.71
N TYR A 3 0.86 2.52 5.54
CA TYR A 3 1.83 2.70 4.48
C TYR A 3 2.33 4.15 4.48
N VAL A 4 3.64 4.33 4.40
CA VAL A 4 4.29 5.65 4.44
C VAL A 4 5.23 5.82 3.25
N PRO A 5 5.24 6.98 2.59
CA PRO A 5 6.25 7.28 1.58
C PRO A 5 7.59 7.54 2.24
N LYS A 6 8.67 7.13 1.57
CA LYS A 6 10.04 7.50 1.90
C LYS A 6 10.79 7.82 0.61
N ALA A 7 11.39 9.01 0.56
CA ALA A 7 12.34 9.34 -0.49
C ALA A 7 13.65 8.58 -0.24
N VAL A 8 14.13 7.87 -1.26
CA VAL A 8 15.36 7.11 -1.27
C VAL A 8 16.28 7.73 -2.34
N PRO A 9 17.40 8.35 -1.93
CA PRO A 9 18.34 8.96 -2.85
C PRO A 9 18.79 7.98 -3.96
N GLY A 10 18.77 8.44 -5.21
CA GLY A 10 19.16 7.63 -6.38
C GLY A 10 18.12 6.58 -6.83
N VAL A 11 17.02 6.40 -6.11
CA VAL A 11 16.00 5.37 -6.38
C VAL A 11 14.60 5.98 -6.59
N GLY A 12 14.33 7.13 -5.95
CA GLY A 12 13.01 7.77 -5.99
C GLY A 12 12.22 7.51 -4.70
N TRP A 13 10.91 7.37 -4.80
CA TRP A 13 10.01 7.15 -3.68
C TRP A 13 9.72 5.66 -3.48
N ARG A 14 9.84 5.18 -2.24
CA ARG A 14 9.38 3.85 -1.83
C ARG A 14 8.26 3.97 -0.82
N ILE A 15 7.40 2.96 -0.77
CA ILE A 15 6.32 2.88 0.21
C ILE A 15 6.69 1.83 1.25
N GLY A 16 6.81 2.23 2.51
CA GLY A 16 7.09 1.33 3.63
C GLY A 16 5.81 0.97 4.37
N ASN A 17 5.68 -0.30 4.74
CA ASN A 17 4.71 -0.74 5.75
C ASN A 17 5.37 -0.65 7.13
N THR A 18 4.86 0.23 7.99
CA THR A 18 5.45 0.49 9.32
C THR A 18 5.29 -0.68 10.28
N GLU A 19 4.22 -1.46 10.15
CA GLU A 19 3.95 -2.61 11.01
C GLU A 19 4.79 -3.82 10.63
N MET A 20 4.92 -4.09 9.32
CA MET A 20 5.69 -5.23 8.82
C MET A 20 7.19 -4.94 8.65
N LYS A 21 7.60 -3.66 8.80
CA LYS A 21 8.96 -3.17 8.52
C LYS A 21 9.50 -3.61 7.15
N ARG A 22 8.62 -3.63 6.14
CA ARG A 22 8.93 -4.07 4.77
C ARG A 22 8.54 -3.00 3.75
N TRP A 23 9.22 -3.01 2.61
CA TRP A 23 8.83 -2.22 1.46
C TRP A 23 7.63 -2.86 0.75
N TRP A 24 6.73 -2.03 0.27
CA TRP A 24 5.61 -2.40 -0.56
C TRP A 24 5.90 -1.99 -1.99
N GLY A 25 5.86 -2.97 -2.90
CA GLY A 25 6.07 -2.77 -4.33
C GLY A 25 7.45 -2.20 -4.72
N GLU A 26 7.51 -1.77 -5.97
CA GLU A 26 8.70 -1.18 -6.60
C GLU A 26 8.82 0.33 -6.30
N PRO A 27 10.03 0.90 -6.42
CA PRO A 27 10.23 2.34 -6.35
C PRO A 27 9.49 3.12 -7.44
N GLN A 28 9.09 4.34 -7.12
CA GLN A 28 8.40 5.26 -8.03
C GLN A 28 9.20 6.55 -8.19
N ALA A 29 9.33 7.04 -9.42
CA ALA A 29 10.06 8.29 -9.68
C ALA A 29 9.36 9.51 -9.05
N ALA A 30 8.02 9.50 -9.00
CA ALA A 30 7.20 10.58 -8.45
C ALA A 30 6.59 10.23 -7.09
N TYR A 31 6.15 11.25 -6.34
CA TYR A 31 5.54 11.06 -5.02
C TYR A 31 4.19 10.29 -5.14
N PRO A 32 4.02 9.14 -4.44
CA PRO A 32 2.91 8.22 -4.69
C PRO A 32 1.65 8.56 -3.88
N ALA A 33 1.12 9.79 -4.02
CA ALA A 33 -0.01 10.27 -3.21
C ALA A 33 -1.30 9.42 -3.37
N ALA A 34 -1.71 9.16 -4.61
CA ALA A 34 -2.93 8.40 -4.91
C ALA A 34 -2.84 6.97 -4.38
N LEU A 35 -1.69 6.32 -4.59
CA LEU A 35 -1.45 4.97 -4.13
C LEU A 35 -1.39 4.89 -2.59
N LEU A 36 -0.79 5.88 -1.92
CA LEU A 36 -0.86 5.97 -0.45
C LEU A 36 -2.29 6.14 0.05
N HIS A 37 -3.11 6.91 -0.67
CA HIS A 37 -4.50 7.11 -0.32
C HIS A 37 -5.30 5.80 -0.45
N GLU A 38 -5.03 5.02 -1.49
CA GLU A 38 -5.66 3.70 -1.67
C GLU A 38 -5.19 2.70 -0.61
N LEU A 39 -3.88 2.59 -0.38
CA LEU A 39 -3.28 1.66 0.58
C LEU A 39 -3.65 1.97 2.04
N ASN A 40 -3.79 3.25 2.37
CA ASN A 40 -4.25 3.69 3.70
C ASN A 40 -5.75 4.01 3.74
N GLY A 41 -6.46 3.76 2.65
CA GLY A 41 -7.88 4.04 2.53
C GLY A 41 -8.72 3.22 3.50
N PRO A 42 -10.04 3.41 3.52
CA PRO A 42 -10.93 2.63 4.35
C PRO A 42 -10.69 1.15 4.03
N LYS A 43 -10.13 0.41 5.01
CA LYS A 43 -10.09 -1.04 4.93
C LYS A 43 -11.54 -1.46 4.74
N ARG A 44 -11.87 -2.02 3.59
CA ARG A 44 -13.17 -2.65 3.33
C ARG A 44 -13.00 -4.14 3.58
N PRO A 45 -12.96 -4.63 4.84
CA PRO A 45 -12.90 -6.07 5.10
C PRO A 45 -14.23 -6.76 4.74
N ALA A 46 -15.35 -6.03 4.76
CA ALA A 46 -16.67 -6.61 4.55
C ALA A 46 -16.91 -7.16 3.13
N PRO A 47 -16.54 -6.47 2.02
CA PRO A 47 -16.73 -7.00 0.68
C PRO A 47 -15.78 -8.16 0.35
N LEU A 48 -14.57 -8.19 0.92
CA LEU A 48 -13.58 -9.23 0.62
C LEU A 48 -13.96 -10.59 1.23
N MET A 49 -14.50 -10.62 2.45
CA MET A 49 -15.01 -11.88 3.04
C MET A 49 -16.33 -12.33 2.40
N ALA A 50 -17.09 -11.42 1.78
CA ALA A 50 -18.28 -11.77 1.02
C ALA A 50 -17.90 -12.37 -0.35
N LEU A 51 -16.91 -11.80 -1.05
CA LEU A 51 -16.38 -12.33 -2.30
C LEU A 51 -15.65 -13.68 -2.11
N ALA A 52 -14.87 -13.83 -1.04
CA ALA A 52 -14.15 -15.07 -0.74
C ALA A 52 -15.07 -16.25 -0.32
N ARG A 53 -16.35 -15.99 -0.05
CA ARG A 53 -17.36 -17.01 0.26
C ARG A 53 -18.24 -17.38 -0.93
N GLN A 54 -18.04 -16.78 -2.10
CA GLN A 54 -18.71 -17.22 -3.32
C GLN A 54 -17.95 -18.43 -3.89
N PRO A 55 -18.59 -19.61 -3.98
CA PRO A 55 -18.01 -20.71 -4.74
C PRO A 55 -17.98 -20.32 -6.22
N THR A 56 -16.82 -20.52 -6.85
CA THR A 56 -16.65 -20.49 -8.31
C THR A 56 -17.49 -21.57 -8.98
#